data_AF-A0A1I0FV96-F1
#
_entry.id   AF-A0A1I0FV96-F1
#
_cell.length_a   1.000
_cell.length_b   1.000
_cell.length_c   1.000
_cell.angle_alpha   90.00
_cell.angle_beta   90.00
_cell.angle_gamma   90.00
#
_symmetry.space_group_name_H-M   'P 1'
#
loop_
_entity.id
_entity.type
_entity.pdbx_description
1 polymer ?
#
loop_
_entity_poly.entity_id
_entity_poly.type
_entity_poly.pdbx_seq_one_letter_code
_entity_poly.pdbx_strand_id
1 'polypeptide(L)'
;MIGERRRRNLGPGEREEFDRLNLWLEQGTPERGRMEEPGMPERSREHADRLLARLGELAEKGDCYDPLPCAADHEMLTDAEQYRAVWGEAVKLRASGQLLRSFVALDCPITLIQGEQDPHPVCGVCGPLAGSGKEYRVHVLKCCGHSPWLERQARGEFFEILKQELGQ
;
A
#
# COMPACT_ATOMS: atom_id res chain seq x y z
N MET A 1 -5.87 -13.35 6.71
CA MET A 1 -4.54 -12.84 6.29
C MET A 1 -4.70 -11.73 5.25
N ILE A 2 -3.73 -10.80 5.11
CA ILE A 2 -3.78 -9.66 4.15
C ILE A 2 -4.13 -10.15 2.73
N GLY A 3 -3.45 -11.20 2.27
CA GLY A 3 -3.71 -11.77 0.94
C GLY A 3 -5.12 -12.33 0.75
N GLU A 4 -5.76 -12.88 1.79
CA GLU A 4 -7.13 -13.41 1.67
C GLU A 4 -8.17 -12.31 1.47
N ARG A 5 -8.00 -11.18 2.19
CA ARG A 5 -8.88 -10.02 2.05
C ARG A 5 -8.77 -9.42 0.66
N ARG A 6 -7.55 -9.22 0.17
CA ARG A 6 -7.27 -8.71 -1.18
C ARG A 6 -7.82 -9.62 -2.29
N ARG A 7 -7.75 -10.94 -2.10
CA ARG A 7 -8.30 -11.91 -3.08
C ARG A 7 -9.82 -11.85 -3.23
N ARG A 8 -10.58 -11.29 -2.28
CA ARG A 8 -12.05 -11.22 -2.33
C ARG A 8 -12.55 -10.52 -3.61
N ASN A 9 -11.86 -9.48 -4.04
CA ASN A 9 -12.28 -8.62 -5.16
C ASN A 9 -11.61 -8.99 -6.50
N LEU A 10 -10.65 -9.92 -6.47
CA LEU A 10 -9.98 -10.43 -7.66
C LEU A 10 -10.66 -11.70 -8.19
N GLY A 11 -10.80 -11.82 -9.51
CA GLY A 11 -11.22 -13.05 -10.18
C GLY A 11 -10.15 -14.15 -10.11
N PRO A 12 -10.48 -15.43 -10.38
CA PRO A 12 -9.54 -16.54 -10.23
C PRO A 12 -8.20 -16.35 -10.96
N GLY A 13 -8.23 -15.96 -12.24
CA GLY A 13 -7.00 -15.70 -13.00
C GLY A 13 -6.20 -14.48 -12.52
N GLU A 14 -6.89 -13.46 -12.02
CA GLU A 14 -6.24 -12.28 -11.43
C GLU A 14 -5.56 -12.61 -10.10
N ARG A 15 -6.11 -13.54 -9.32
CA ARG A 15 -5.48 -14.02 -8.08
C ARG A 15 -4.18 -14.75 -8.38
N GLU A 16 -4.20 -15.67 -9.35
CA GLU A 16 -3.00 -16.39 -9.79
C GLU A 16 -1.93 -15.43 -10.34
N GLU A 17 -2.36 -14.44 -11.14
CA GLU A 17 -1.47 -13.41 -11.66
C GLU A 17 -0.86 -12.58 -10.53
N PHE A 18 -1.67 -12.12 -9.56
CA PHE A 18 -1.23 -11.35 -8.41
C PHE A 18 -0.22 -12.11 -7.56
N ASP A 19 -0.49 -13.38 -7.25
CA ASP A 19 0.42 -14.22 -6.46
C ASP A 19 1.76 -14.42 -7.19
N ARG A 20 1.73 -14.63 -8.51
CA ARG A 20 2.95 -14.74 -9.34
C ARG A 20 3.75 -13.42 -9.35
N LEU A 21 3.08 -12.28 -9.50
CA LEU A 21 3.74 -10.97 -9.54
C LEU A 21 4.31 -10.57 -8.18
N ASN A 22 3.62 -10.87 -7.08
CA ASN A 22 4.18 -10.69 -5.74
C ASN A 22 5.41 -11.55 -5.52
N LEU A 23 5.37 -12.82 -5.94
CA LEU A 23 6.52 -13.70 -5.81
C LEU A 23 7.73 -13.15 -6.59
N TRP A 24 7.49 -12.65 -7.80
CA TRP A 24 8.52 -11.96 -8.59
C TRP A 24 9.08 -10.73 -7.86
N LEU A 25 8.22 -9.95 -7.19
CA LEU A 25 8.63 -8.78 -6.43
C LEU A 25 9.47 -9.16 -5.20
N GLU A 26 9.08 -10.20 -4.47
CA GLU A 26 9.75 -10.69 -3.26
C GLU A 26 11.10 -11.34 -3.54
N GLN A 27 11.19 -12.14 -4.61
CA GLN A 27 12.43 -12.84 -4.99
C GLN A 27 13.46 -11.88 -5.62
N GLY A 28 13.03 -10.69 -6.03
CA GLY A 28 13.81 -9.83 -6.90
C GLY A 28 13.97 -10.41 -8.30
N THR A 29 14.36 -9.59 -9.29
CA THR A 29 14.93 -10.14 -10.52
C THR A 29 16.14 -10.99 -10.15
N PRO A 30 16.27 -12.24 -10.66
CA PRO A 30 17.39 -13.11 -10.29
C PRO A 30 18.70 -12.33 -10.41
N GLU A 31 19.47 -12.31 -9.32
CA GLU A 31 20.79 -11.68 -9.31
C GLU A 31 21.60 -12.19 -10.49
N ARG A 32 22.23 -11.23 -11.18
CA ARG A 32 23.19 -11.44 -12.25
C ARG A 32 24.31 -12.37 -11.79
N GLY A 33 24.11 -13.67 -11.94
CA GLY A 33 25.16 -14.68 -11.92
C GLY A 33 26.00 -14.68 -13.20
N ARG A 34 26.45 -13.50 -13.65
CA ARG A 34 27.56 -13.28 -14.60
C ARG A 34 27.67 -11.78 -14.88
N MET A 35 28.86 -11.24 -14.59
CA MET A 35 29.46 -10.01 -15.13
C MET A 35 28.50 -8.92 -15.59
N GLU A 36 28.52 -7.78 -14.90
CA GLU A 36 27.93 -6.54 -15.41
C GLU A 36 28.68 -6.11 -16.68
N GLU A 37 28.19 -6.55 -17.83
CA GLU A 37 28.55 -5.99 -19.13
C GLU A 37 27.89 -4.60 -19.26
N PRO A 38 28.64 -3.54 -19.60
CA PRO A 38 28.07 -2.23 -19.86
C PRO A 38 27.12 -2.29 -21.07
N GLY A 39 25.85 -1.91 -20.88
CA GLY A 39 24.85 -1.87 -21.97
C GLY A 39 23.66 -2.83 -21.86
N MET A 40 23.20 -3.18 -20.64
CA MET A 40 21.94 -3.92 -20.51
C MET A 40 20.78 -3.16 -21.17
N PRO A 41 19.98 -3.81 -22.03
CA PRO A 41 19.03 -3.12 -22.89
C PRO A 41 17.83 -2.61 -22.08
N GLU A 42 17.35 -1.42 -22.41
CA GLU A 42 16.08 -0.78 -22.00
C GLU A 42 14.92 -1.76 -21.76
N ARG A 43 14.84 -2.82 -22.58
CA ARG A 43 13.85 -3.90 -22.52
C ARG A 43 13.72 -4.59 -21.17
N SER A 44 14.77 -4.64 -20.33
CA SER A 44 14.71 -5.26 -19.00
C SER A 44 14.09 -4.34 -17.95
N ARG A 45 14.33 -3.02 -18.05
CA ARG A 45 13.79 -2.03 -17.09
C ARG A 45 12.32 -1.80 -17.34
N GLU A 46 11.95 -1.48 -18.58
CA GLU A 46 10.55 -1.29 -18.95
C GLU A 46 9.69 -2.53 -18.66
N HIS A 47 10.27 -3.73 -18.75
CA HIS A 47 9.55 -4.95 -18.37
C HIS A 47 9.29 -4.99 -16.87
N ALA A 48 10.28 -4.70 -16.02
CA ALA A 48 10.08 -4.64 -14.58
C ALA A 48 9.04 -3.58 -14.20
N ASP A 49 9.07 -2.41 -14.84
CA ASP A 49 8.12 -1.33 -14.61
C ASP A 49 6.70 -1.78 -15.00
N ARG A 50 6.52 -2.46 -16.14
CA ARG A 50 5.23 -3.04 -16.55
C ARG A 50 4.71 -4.09 -15.57
N LEU A 51 5.56 -4.97 -15.05
CA LEU A 51 5.16 -5.98 -14.07
C LEU A 51 4.73 -5.34 -12.75
N LEU A 52 5.48 -4.33 -12.28
CA LEU A 52 5.13 -3.61 -11.06
C LEU A 52 3.84 -2.79 -11.24
N ALA A 53 3.66 -2.13 -12.39
CA ALA A 53 2.44 -1.41 -12.73
C ALA A 53 1.23 -2.35 -12.71
N ARG A 54 1.36 -3.52 -13.36
CA ARG A 54 0.32 -4.55 -13.36
C ARG A 54 -0.01 -5.07 -11.96
N LEU A 55 1.00 -5.25 -11.13
CA LEU A 55 0.79 -5.61 -9.73
C LEU A 55 0.03 -4.52 -8.96
N GLY A 56 0.35 -3.24 -9.22
CA GLY A 56 -0.35 -2.09 -8.66
C GLY A 56 -1.84 -2.05 -9.03
N GLU A 57 -2.17 -2.28 -10.31
CA GLU A 57 -3.58 -2.37 -10.78
C GLU A 57 -4.37 -3.46 -10.05
N LEU A 58 -3.77 -4.65 -9.91
CA LEU A 58 -4.39 -5.77 -9.21
C LEU A 58 -4.52 -5.50 -7.70
N ALA A 59 -3.52 -4.84 -7.09
CA ALA A 59 -3.60 -4.42 -5.70
C ALA A 59 -4.74 -3.42 -5.50
N GLU A 60 -4.82 -2.36 -6.32
CA GLU A 60 -5.87 -1.34 -6.23
C GLU A 60 -7.27 -1.96 -6.37
N LYS A 61 -7.46 -2.85 -7.35
CA LYS A 61 -8.73 -3.58 -7.51
C LYS A 61 -9.05 -4.46 -6.29
N GLY A 62 -8.03 -5.15 -5.77
CA GLY A 62 -8.16 -6.04 -4.62
C GLY A 62 -8.50 -5.31 -3.32
N ASP A 63 -8.11 -4.05 -3.21
CA ASP A 63 -8.06 -3.28 -1.96
C ASP A 63 -9.28 -2.42 -1.70
N CYS A 64 -10.07 -2.15 -2.74
CA CYS A 64 -11.28 -1.34 -2.65
C CYS A 64 -12.50 -2.13 -2.18
N TYR A 65 -13.52 -1.42 -1.67
CA TYR A 65 -14.81 -1.99 -1.28
C TYR A 65 -15.93 -1.69 -2.30
N ASP A 66 -16.14 -0.42 -2.61
CA ASP A 66 -17.10 0.10 -3.59
C ASP A 66 -16.50 1.37 -4.23
N PRO A 67 -15.49 1.20 -5.11
CA PRO A 67 -14.75 2.33 -5.66
C PRO A 67 -15.65 3.16 -6.59
N LEU A 68 -15.44 4.48 -6.57
CA LEU A 68 -15.94 5.36 -7.62
C LEU A 68 -15.25 5.03 -8.95
N PRO A 69 -15.88 5.30 -10.10
CA PRO A 69 -15.18 5.24 -11.39
C PRO A 69 -13.95 6.13 -11.31
N CYS A 70 -12.78 5.54 -11.54
CA CYS A 70 -11.50 6.24 -11.41
C CYS A 70 -11.49 7.44 -12.38
N ALA A 71 -11.39 8.65 -11.83
CA ALA A 71 -10.85 9.78 -12.57
C ALA A 71 -9.33 9.54 -12.57
N ALA A 72 -8.82 8.88 -13.61
CA ALA A 72 -7.40 8.68 -13.80
C ALA A 72 -6.75 10.04 -14.05
N ASP A 73 -6.52 10.82 -12.99
CA ASP A 73 -6.13 12.20 -13.20
C ASP A 73 -4.63 12.34 -13.42
N HIS A 74 -3.77 11.41 -13.02
CA HIS A 74 -2.32 11.50 -13.26
C HIS A 74 -1.71 10.18 -13.76
N GLU A 75 -1.16 10.20 -14.98
CA GLU A 75 -0.21 9.19 -15.45
C GLU A 75 1.08 9.31 -14.62
N MET A 76 1.20 8.53 -13.55
CA MET A 76 2.48 8.38 -12.86
C MET A 76 3.30 7.29 -13.56
N LEU A 77 4.55 7.63 -13.92
CA LEU A 77 5.49 6.66 -14.42
C LEU A 77 5.87 5.68 -13.30
N THR A 78 5.75 4.39 -13.57
CA THR A 78 6.18 3.34 -12.65
C THR A 78 7.69 3.13 -12.76
N ASP A 79 8.39 3.12 -11.63
CA ASP A 79 9.82 2.83 -11.56
C ASP A 79 10.08 1.70 -10.55
N ALA A 80 10.32 0.49 -11.07
CA ALA A 80 10.56 -0.70 -10.28
C ALA A 80 11.93 -0.70 -9.60
N GLU A 81 12.92 0.01 -10.14
CA GLU A 81 14.23 0.14 -9.51
C GLU A 81 14.14 1.04 -8.27
N GLN A 82 13.52 2.20 -8.41
CA GLN A 82 13.23 3.14 -7.32
C GLN A 82 12.38 2.46 -6.24
N TYR A 83 11.34 1.72 -6.64
CA TYR A 83 10.52 0.96 -5.70
C TYR A 83 11.37 0.01 -4.86
N ARG A 84 12.25 -0.79 -5.47
CA ARG A 84 13.10 -1.75 -4.75
C ARG A 84 14.07 -1.05 -3.80
N ALA A 85 14.69 0.03 -4.25
CA ALA A 85 15.62 0.81 -3.43
C ALA A 85 14.92 1.33 -2.16
N VAL A 86 13.78 2.01 -2.33
CA VAL A 86 13.00 2.59 -1.21
C VAL A 86 12.42 1.50 -0.32
N TRP A 87 11.86 0.43 -0.90
CA TRP A 87 11.26 -0.66 -0.12
C TRP A 87 12.30 -1.40 0.72
N GLY A 88 13.49 -1.62 0.18
CA GLY A 88 14.60 -2.23 0.91
C GLY A 88 14.99 -1.44 2.16
N GLU A 89 14.94 -0.11 2.11
CA GLU A 89 15.13 0.75 3.28
C GLU A 89 13.95 0.66 4.26
N ALA A 90 12.72 0.74 3.75
CA ALA A 90 11.50 0.66 4.56
C ALA A 90 11.42 -0.64 5.37
N VAL A 91 11.80 -1.78 4.78
CA VAL A 91 11.86 -3.08 5.48
C VAL A 91 12.86 -3.04 6.64
N LYS A 92 14.05 -2.47 6.43
CA LYS A 92 15.07 -2.33 7.50
C LYS A 92 14.58 -1.41 8.63
N LEU A 93 13.89 -0.32 8.29
CA LEU A 93 13.31 0.61 9.28
C LEU A 93 12.18 -0.04 10.08
N ARG A 94 11.36 -0.88 9.44
CA ARG A 94 10.33 -1.67 10.12
C ARG A 94 10.97 -2.69 11.07
N ALA A 95 11.92 -3.48 10.57
CA ALA A 95 12.58 -4.54 11.35
C ALA A 95 13.36 -3.98 12.56
N SER A 96 13.99 -2.82 12.41
CA SER A 96 14.73 -2.16 13.51
C SER A 96 13.84 -1.40 14.50
N GLY A 97 12.53 -1.32 14.26
CA GLY A 97 11.60 -0.52 15.06
C GLY A 97 11.79 0.99 14.93
N GLN A 98 12.58 1.47 13.96
CA GLN A 98 12.86 2.89 13.78
C GLN A 98 11.59 3.69 13.47
N LEU A 99 10.68 3.14 12.66
CA LEU A 99 9.41 3.81 12.36
C LEU A 99 8.54 4.02 13.61
N LEU A 100 8.54 3.06 14.54
CA LEU A 100 7.81 3.19 15.80
C LEU A 100 8.43 4.27 16.70
N ARG A 101 9.78 4.34 16.76
CA ARG A 101 10.46 5.43 17.48
C ARG A 101 10.14 6.80 16.87
N SER A 102 10.11 6.90 15.55
CA SER A 102 9.70 8.11 14.85
C SER A 102 8.26 8.51 15.16
N PHE A 103 7.33 7.55 15.23
CA PHE A 103 5.95 7.79 15.65
C PHE A 103 5.87 8.36 17.08
N VAL A 104 6.64 7.79 18.01
CA VAL A 104 6.73 8.29 19.41
C VAL A 104 7.36 9.68 19.50
N ALA A 105 8.09 10.14 18.48
CA ALA A 105 8.67 11.48 18.45
C ALA A 105 7.74 12.56 17.84
N LEU A 106 6.54 12.19 17.36
CA LEU A 106 5.61 13.17 16.77
C LEU A 106 5.00 14.08 17.84
N ASP A 107 5.08 15.40 17.64
CA ASP A 107 4.58 16.41 18.58
C ASP A 107 3.28 17.09 18.11
N CYS A 108 2.52 16.42 17.24
CA CYS A 108 1.22 16.87 16.75
C CYS A 108 0.10 15.89 17.14
N PRO A 109 -1.18 16.32 17.13
CA PRO A 109 -2.31 15.40 17.22
C PRO A 109 -2.28 14.38 16.08
N ILE A 110 -2.60 13.13 16.41
CA ILE A 110 -2.56 12.01 15.47
C ILE A 110 -3.96 11.40 15.37
N THR A 111 -4.44 11.28 14.14
CA THR A 111 -5.71 10.62 13.85
C THR A 111 -5.52 9.60 12.73
N LEU A 112 -5.99 8.38 12.99
CA LEU A 112 -6.00 7.27 12.04
C LEU A 112 -7.42 7.11 11.49
N ILE A 113 -7.56 7.08 10.17
CA ILE A 113 -8.84 6.84 9.49
C ILE A 113 -8.63 5.59 8.62
N GLN A 114 -9.34 4.51 8.93
CA GLN A 114 -9.08 3.19 8.36
C GLN A 114 -10.38 2.54 7.88
N GLY A 115 -10.36 1.93 6.68
CA GLY A 115 -11.47 1.10 6.23
C GLY A 115 -11.52 -0.25 6.95
N GLU A 116 -12.71 -0.69 7.36
CA GLU A 116 -12.90 -1.99 8.01
C GLU A 116 -12.57 -3.18 7.08
N GLN A 117 -12.79 -2.97 5.78
CA GLN A 117 -12.60 -3.97 4.73
C GLN A 117 -11.22 -3.87 4.06
N ASP A 118 -10.37 -2.94 4.50
CA ASP A 118 -8.97 -2.87 4.07
C ASP A 118 -8.28 -4.24 4.29
N PRO A 119 -7.47 -4.71 3.32
CA PRO A 119 -6.69 -5.93 3.48
C PRO A 119 -5.72 -5.88 4.67
N HIS A 120 -5.27 -4.71 5.08
CA HIS A 120 -4.55 -4.43 6.31
C HIS A 120 -5.56 -4.14 7.43
N PRO A 121 -5.87 -5.13 8.30
CA PRO A 121 -6.92 -4.95 9.29
C PRO A 121 -6.55 -3.88 10.31
N VAL A 122 -7.56 -3.19 10.85
CA VAL A 122 -7.40 -2.14 11.89
C VAL A 122 -6.50 -2.60 13.03
N CYS A 123 -6.64 -3.85 13.49
CA CYS A 123 -5.80 -4.40 14.57
C CYS A 123 -4.33 -4.56 14.16
N GLY A 124 -4.03 -4.81 12.87
CA GLY A 124 -2.68 -4.87 12.33
C GLY A 124 -2.01 -3.50 12.25
N VAL A 125 -2.79 -2.42 12.16
CA VAL A 125 -2.31 -1.04 12.20
C VAL A 125 -2.19 -0.53 13.64
N CYS A 126 -3.23 -0.70 14.45
CA CYS A 126 -3.29 -0.18 15.81
C CYS A 126 -2.45 -1.00 16.81
N GLY A 127 -2.33 -2.32 16.60
CA GLY A 127 -1.61 -3.22 17.51
C GLY A 127 -0.16 -2.79 17.76
N PRO A 128 0.64 -2.52 16.71
CA PRO A 128 2.00 -2.01 16.87
C PRO A 128 2.10 -0.65 17.58
N LEU A 129 1.05 0.18 17.50
CA LEU A 129 1.03 1.53 18.07
C LEU A 129 0.55 1.57 19.52
N ALA A 130 -0.20 0.57 19.98
CA ALA A 130 -0.79 0.55 21.32
C ALA A 130 0.26 0.63 22.45
N GLY A 131 1.46 0.08 22.23
CA GLY A 131 2.56 0.13 23.20
C GLY A 131 3.41 1.41 23.15
N SER A 132 3.07 2.36 22.27
CA SER A 132 3.90 3.55 22.01
C SER A 132 3.77 4.64 23.07
N GLY A 133 2.69 4.63 23.87
CA GLY A 133 2.39 5.67 24.86
C GLY A 133 1.94 7.01 24.25
N LYS A 134 1.83 7.12 22.91
CA LYS A 134 1.23 8.27 22.24
C LYS A 134 -0.28 8.12 22.18
N GLU A 135 -0.98 9.22 22.47
CA GLU A 135 -2.42 9.31 22.23
C GLU A 135 -2.69 9.53 20.74
N TYR A 136 -3.67 8.81 20.21
CA TYR A 136 -4.15 8.98 18.85
C TYR A 136 -5.63 8.60 18.77
N ARG A 137 -6.36 9.23 17.84
CA ARG A 137 -7.76 8.88 17.55
C ARG A 137 -7.82 7.84 16.45
N VAL A 138 -8.87 7.02 16.47
CA VAL A 138 -9.11 6.00 15.45
C VAL A 138 -10.56 6.10 14.97
N HIS A 139 -10.73 6.31 13.67
CA HIS A 139 -12.01 6.24 12.98
C HIS A 139 -12.00 5.03 12.05
N VAL A 140 -12.99 4.14 12.21
CA VAL A 140 -13.14 2.95 11.38
C VAL A 140 -14.35 3.11 10.49
N LEU A 141 -14.13 3.11 9.18
CA LEU A 141 -15.16 3.27 8.16
C LEU A 141 -15.68 1.88 7.73
N LYS A 142 -16.94 1.56 8.03
CA LYS A 142 -17.49 0.20 7.85
C LYS A 142 -17.52 -0.28 6.39
N CYS A 143 -18.05 0.56 5.49
CA CYS A 143 -18.19 0.25 4.07
C CYS A 143 -17.01 0.82 3.26
N CYS A 144 -15.78 0.48 3.64
CA CYS A 144 -14.57 1.09 3.10
C CYS A 144 -13.41 0.09 3.00
N GLY A 145 -12.71 0.09 1.87
CA GLY A 145 -11.44 -0.58 1.65
C GLY A 145 -10.25 0.31 2.00
N HIS A 146 -9.19 0.23 1.21
CA HIS A 146 -7.90 0.85 1.48
C HIS A 146 -7.82 2.37 1.26
N SER A 147 -8.61 2.89 0.32
CA SER A 147 -8.54 4.29 -0.12
C SER A 147 -9.85 5.03 0.14
N PRO A 148 -10.18 5.42 1.39
CA PRO A 148 -11.47 6.01 1.76
C PRO A 148 -11.97 7.14 0.86
N TRP A 149 -11.07 8.00 0.39
CA TRP A 149 -11.41 9.12 -0.49
C TRP A 149 -11.89 8.70 -1.88
N LEU A 150 -11.63 7.47 -2.31
CA LEU A 150 -12.08 6.90 -3.61
C LEU A 150 -13.30 5.98 -3.46
N GLU A 151 -13.77 5.74 -2.25
CA GLU A 151 -14.86 4.80 -1.96
C GLU A 151 -16.21 5.53 -1.96
N ARG A 152 -17.17 5.07 -2.76
CA ARG A 152 -18.48 5.72 -2.92
C ARG A 152 -19.21 5.90 -1.59
N GLN A 153 -19.13 4.88 -0.72
CA GLN A 153 -19.85 4.84 0.55
C GLN A 153 -19.11 5.55 1.69
N ALA A 154 -17.79 5.72 1.60
CA ALA A 154 -16.96 6.21 2.69
C ALA A 154 -16.38 7.60 2.45
N ARG A 155 -16.32 8.06 1.19
CA ARG A 155 -15.71 9.34 0.80
C ARG A 155 -16.30 10.53 1.57
N GLY A 156 -17.62 10.57 1.75
CA GLY A 156 -18.29 11.66 2.48
C GLY A 156 -17.82 11.73 3.94
N GLU A 157 -17.98 10.63 4.66
CA GLU A 157 -17.57 10.49 6.07
C GLU A 157 -16.06 10.75 6.24
N PHE A 158 -15.21 10.26 5.33
CA PHE A 158 -13.77 10.54 5.35
C PHE A 158 -13.47 12.04 5.34
N PHE A 159 -14.09 12.81 4.42
CA PHE A 159 -13.83 14.24 4.33
C PHE A 159 -14.44 15.05 5.49
N GLU A 160 -15.54 14.57 6.09
CA GLU A 160 -16.08 15.17 7.32
C GLU A 160 -15.12 15.02 8.49
N ILE A 161 -14.61 13.80 8.71
CA ILE A 161 -13.61 13.53 9.76
C ILE A 161 -12.33 14.35 9.49
N LEU A 162 -11.85 14.39 8.25
CA LEU A 162 -10.65 15.15 7.91
C LEU A 162 -10.81 16.65 8.22
N LYS A 163 -11.94 17.26 7.87
CA LYS A 163 -12.22 18.67 8.21
C LYS A 163 -12.27 18.89 9.71
N GLN A 164 -12.97 18.03 10.45
CA GLN A 164 -13.06 18.10 11.90
C GLN A 164 -11.68 18.06 12.57
N GLU A 165 -10.81 17.15 12.14
CA GLU A 165 -9.46 16.98 12.71
C GLU A 165 -8.50 18.11 12.30
N LEU A 166 -8.77 18.79 11.18
CA LEU A 166 -8.07 20.01 10.76
C LEU A 166 -8.66 21.29 11.35
N GLY A 167 -9.73 21.20 12.15
CA GLY A 167 -10.41 22.36 12.74
C GLY A 167 -11.15 23.24 11.74
N GLN A 168 -11.64 22.67 10.64
CA GLN A 168 -12.41 23.33 9.58
C GLN A 168 -13.91 23.12 9.71
#